data_AF-M1FLE3-F1
#
_entry.id   AF-M1FLE3-F1
#
_cell.length_a   1.000
_cell.length_b   1.000
_cell.length_c   1.000
_cell.angle_alpha   90.00
_cell.angle_beta   90.00
_cell.angle_gamma   90.00
#
_symmetry.space_group_name_H-M   'P 1'
#
loop_
_entity.id
_entity.type
_entity.pdbx_description
1 polymer ?
#
loop_
_entity_poly.entity_id
_entity_poly.type
_entity_poly.pdbx_seq_one_letter_code
_entity_poly.pdbx_strand_id
1 'polypeptide(L)'
;MTGSHSRPRVSNDNPFSESQFKTTKYQPDYPGRFKSVSHARQWFESYVDWYNFEHHHSGLAGFTPEQVFTGRYQELAVTRQQALDSWYQANPERFVCGRPIAHMPPTSVATNPISPEEAKLGVPSAVNFPTLARAKHTARETTLILE
;
A
#
# COMPACT_ATOMS: atom_id res chain seq x y z
N MET A 1 9.01 -15.31 -17.49
CA MET A 1 8.77 -14.08 -16.71
C MET A 1 7.91 -13.16 -17.56
N THR A 2 6.66 -12.97 -17.18
CA THR A 2 5.82 -11.89 -17.74
C THR A 2 6.34 -10.56 -17.21
N GLY A 3 6.54 -9.58 -18.10
CA GLY A 3 7.02 -8.25 -17.72
C GLY A 3 5.98 -7.47 -16.91
N SER A 4 6.42 -6.41 -16.22
CA SER A 4 5.50 -5.50 -15.52
C SER A 4 4.49 -4.90 -16.50
N HIS A 5 3.22 -4.89 -16.12
CA HIS A 5 2.13 -4.26 -16.87
C HIS A 5 2.02 -2.75 -16.60
N SER A 6 2.86 -2.18 -15.73
CA SER A 6 2.88 -0.74 -15.46
C SER A 6 3.29 0.05 -16.70
N ARG A 7 2.61 1.16 -16.95
CA ARG A 7 2.88 2.02 -18.08
C ARG A 7 4.19 2.80 -17.87
N PRO A 8 5.07 2.91 -18.88
CA PRO A 8 6.28 3.70 -18.75
C PRO A 8 5.97 5.15 -18.37
N ARG A 9 6.70 5.66 -17.36
CA ARG A 9 6.60 7.04 -16.85
C ARG A 9 5.24 7.38 -16.23
N VAL A 10 4.51 6.38 -15.76
CA VAL A 10 3.25 6.59 -15.05
C VAL A 10 3.38 6.12 -13.61
N SER A 11 3.50 7.08 -12.69
CA SER A 11 3.67 6.83 -11.26
C SER A 11 2.46 6.21 -10.57
N ASN A 12 1.26 6.55 -11.05
CA ASN A 12 0.00 6.05 -10.47
C ASN A 12 -0.32 4.58 -10.78
N ASP A 13 0.54 3.88 -11.53
CA ASP A 13 0.39 2.44 -11.76
C ASP A 13 0.94 1.61 -10.60
N ASN A 14 1.70 2.21 -9.66
CA ASN A 14 2.17 1.55 -8.43
C ASN A 14 2.18 2.50 -7.21
N PRO A 15 1.05 3.13 -6.86
CA PRO A 15 0.98 4.15 -5.82
C PRO A 15 1.33 3.59 -4.44
N PHE A 16 1.10 2.30 -4.19
CA PHE A 16 1.47 1.67 -2.92
C PHE A 16 2.99 1.61 -2.72
N SER A 17 3.74 1.12 -3.71
CA SER A 17 5.20 1.05 -3.57
C SER A 17 5.84 2.44 -3.58
N GLU A 18 5.31 3.38 -4.38
CA GLU A 18 5.81 4.76 -4.37
C GLU A 18 5.57 5.45 -3.03
N SER A 19 4.37 5.28 -2.45
CA SER A 19 4.06 5.78 -1.11
C SER A 19 5.00 5.16 -0.08
N GLN A 20 5.24 3.86 -0.15
CA GLN A 20 6.18 3.17 0.74
C GLN A 20 7.59 3.76 0.63
N PHE A 21 8.13 3.93 -0.60
CA PHE A 21 9.46 4.53 -0.79
C PHE A 21 9.56 5.95 -0.24
N LYS A 22 8.49 6.74 -0.38
CA LYS A 22 8.42 8.05 0.25
C LYS A 22 8.52 7.89 1.77
N THR A 23 7.65 7.08 2.39
CA THR A 23 7.65 6.88 3.84
C THR A 23 9.01 6.41 4.36
N THR A 24 9.68 5.49 3.68
CA THR A 24 11.03 5.04 4.04
C THR A 24 12.05 6.17 4.05
N LYS A 25 12.03 7.04 3.03
CA LYS A 25 13.00 8.15 2.92
C LYS A 25 12.77 9.28 3.90
N TYR A 26 11.55 9.41 4.42
CA TYR A 26 11.18 10.43 5.41
C TYR A 26 11.41 9.96 6.85
N GLN A 27 11.84 8.72 7.05
CA GLN A 27 12.17 8.24 8.39
C GLN A 27 13.37 9.03 8.96
N PRO A 28 13.33 9.49 10.23
CA PRO A 28 14.37 10.34 10.79
C PRO A 28 15.78 9.76 10.74
N ASP A 29 15.93 8.44 10.80
CA ASP A 29 17.22 7.75 10.76
C ASP A 29 17.62 7.29 9.34
N TYR A 30 16.86 7.66 8.30
CA TYR A 30 17.21 7.31 6.92
C TYR A 30 18.55 7.94 6.54
N PRO A 31 19.56 7.15 6.12
CA PRO A 31 20.93 7.64 6.01
C PRO A 31 21.19 8.53 4.78
N GLY A 32 20.20 8.72 3.90
CA GLY A 32 20.35 9.42 2.62
C GLY A 32 21.13 8.63 1.57
N ARG A 33 22.28 8.06 1.96
CA ARG A 33 23.10 7.15 1.15
C ARG A 33 23.62 6.00 2.02
N PHE A 34 23.54 4.78 1.48
CA PHE A 34 24.11 3.60 2.14
C PHE A 34 25.61 3.48 1.85
N LYS A 35 26.35 2.96 2.83
CA LYS A 35 27.82 2.77 2.77
C LYS A 35 28.21 1.51 2.00
N SER A 36 27.32 0.52 2.01
CA SER A 36 27.49 -0.79 1.38
C SER A 36 26.12 -1.47 1.24
N VAL A 37 26.07 -2.57 0.49
CA VAL A 37 24.87 -3.42 0.41
C VAL A 37 24.53 -4.03 1.77
N SER A 38 25.54 -4.38 2.58
CA SER A 38 25.31 -4.91 3.93
C SER A 38 24.67 -3.87 4.86
N HIS A 39 25.14 -2.62 4.82
CA HIS A 39 24.54 -1.52 5.59
C HIS A 39 23.10 -1.27 5.15
N ALA A 40 22.81 -1.30 3.84
CA ALA A 40 21.45 -1.17 3.34
C ALA A 40 20.53 -2.28 3.87
N ARG A 41 20.95 -3.55 3.79
CA ARG A 41 20.16 -4.68 4.27
C ARG A 41 19.83 -4.56 5.75
N GLN A 42 20.83 -4.28 6.58
CA GLN A 42 20.65 -4.14 8.02
C GLN A 42 19.67 -3.01 8.35
N TRP A 43 19.81 -1.85 7.69
CA TRP A 43 18.90 -0.72 7.93
C TRP A 43 17.47 -1.05 7.49
N PHE A 44 17.30 -1.67 6.32
CA PHE A 44 15.97 -2.04 5.81
C PHE A 44 15.30 -3.14 6.64
N GLU A 45 16.05 -4.10 7.17
CA GLU A 45 15.54 -5.12 8.09
C GLU A 45 14.93 -4.47 9.34
N SER A 46 15.73 -3.65 10.03
CA SER A 46 15.24 -2.89 11.20
C SER A 46 14.06 -1.98 10.85
N TYR A 47 14.10 -1.32 9.69
CA TYR A 47 13.01 -0.45 9.24
C TYR A 47 11.71 -1.23 9.02
N VAL A 48 11.77 -2.40 8.36
CA VAL A 48 10.59 -3.21 8.05
C VAL A 48 9.99 -3.79 9.33
N ASP A 49 10.82 -4.22 10.27
CA ASP A 49 10.36 -4.70 11.58
C ASP A 49 9.65 -3.59 12.34
N TRP A 50 10.30 -2.43 12.47
CA TRP A 50 9.69 -1.26 13.12
C TRP A 50 8.38 -0.84 12.41
N TYR A 51 8.38 -0.76 11.08
CA TYR A 51 7.22 -0.32 10.29
C TYR A 51 6.01 -1.23 10.50
N ASN A 52 6.22 -2.55 10.55
CA ASN A 52 5.15 -3.54 10.64
C ASN A 52 4.65 -3.81 12.07
N PHE A 53 5.55 -3.77 13.05
CA PHE A 53 5.26 -4.24 14.41
C PHE A 53 5.17 -3.13 15.46
N GLU A 54 5.81 -1.98 15.23
CA GLU A 54 5.90 -0.90 16.23
C GLU A 54 5.23 0.40 15.78
N HIS A 55 5.40 0.78 14.52
CA HIS A 55 4.90 2.05 14.01
C HIS A 55 3.37 2.01 13.82
N HIS A 56 2.67 2.92 14.48
CA HIS A 56 1.21 3.06 14.39
C HIS A 56 0.86 4.05 13.27
N HIS A 57 0.09 3.61 12.28
CA HIS A 57 -0.17 4.38 11.07
C HIS A 57 -1.51 5.10 11.16
N SER A 58 -1.52 6.42 10.92
CA SER A 58 -2.76 7.22 10.90
C SER A 58 -3.76 6.72 9.85
N GLY A 59 -3.28 6.31 8.68
CA GLY A 59 -4.10 5.71 7.62
C GLY A 59 -4.71 4.35 7.98
N LEU A 60 -4.23 3.72 9.07
CA LEU A 60 -4.77 2.48 9.62
C LEU A 60 -5.46 2.72 10.96
N ALA A 61 -6.02 3.91 11.20
CA ALA A 61 -6.65 4.27 12.48
C ALA A 61 -5.72 4.05 13.70
N GLY A 62 -4.41 4.23 13.51
CA GLY A 62 -3.40 4.03 14.53
C GLY A 62 -3.18 2.56 14.89
N PHE A 63 -3.48 1.61 14.01
CA PHE A 63 -3.01 0.22 14.14
C PHE A 63 -1.68 0.04 13.40
N THR A 64 -0.94 -1.02 13.76
CA THR A 64 0.25 -1.42 13.00
C THR A 64 -0.16 -2.26 11.77
N PRO A 65 0.66 -2.33 10.72
CA PRO A 65 0.36 -3.13 9.53
C PRO A 65 0.18 -4.61 9.86
N GLU A 66 0.98 -5.14 10.78
CA GLU A 66 0.81 -6.53 11.24
C GLU A 66 -0.56 -6.73 11.89
N GLN A 67 -0.99 -5.83 12.78
CA GLN A 67 -2.27 -5.98 13.49
C GLN A 67 -3.46 -5.99 12.52
N VAL A 68 -3.37 -5.21 11.45
CA VAL A 68 -4.39 -5.19 10.40
C VAL A 68 -4.32 -6.47 9.56
N PHE A 69 -3.11 -6.88 9.17
CA PHE A 69 -2.88 -8.07 8.36
C PHE A 69 -3.36 -9.37 9.03
N THR A 70 -3.09 -9.53 10.33
CA THR A 70 -3.49 -10.70 11.11
C THR A 70 -4.92 -10.63 11.65
N GLY A 71 -5.61 -9.49 11.47
CA GLY A 71 -6.97 -9.27 11.99
C GLY A 71 -7.03 -8.91 13.48
N ARG A 72 -5.90 -8.95 14.20
CA ARG A 72 -5.77 -8.64 15.63
C ARG A 72 -6.30 -7.24 16.01
N TYR A 73 -6.33 -6.31 15.07
CA TYR A 73 -6.90 -4.97 15.27
C TYR A 73 -8.36 -4.99 15.77
N GLN A 74 -9.13 -6.04 15.47
CA GLN A 74 -10.54 -6.15 15.90
C GLN A 74 -10.67 -6.27 17.42
N GLU A 75 -9.85 -7.12 18.04
CA GLU A 75 -9.81 -7.31 19.50
C GLU A 75 -9.27 -6.05 20.19
N LEU A 76 -8.25 -5.43 19.59
CA LEU A 76 -7.68 -4.18 20.08
C LEU A 76 -8.68 -3.02 19.99
N ALA A 77 -9.53 -2.98 18.96
CA ALA A 77 -10.57 -1.97 18.82
C ALA A 77 -11.61 -2.05 19.94
N VAL A 78 -12.01 -3.26 20.35
CA VAL A 78 -12.89 -3.47 21.51
C VAL A 78 -12.25 -2.91 22.79
N THR A 79 -10.98 -3.24 23.02
CA THR A 79 -10.22 -2.74 24.17
C THR A 79 -10.12 -1.20 24.16
N ARG A 80 -9.84 -0.61 22.99
CA ARG A 80 -9.80 0.85 22.81
C ARG A 80 -11.16 1.49 23.11
N GLN A 81 -12.26 0.90 22.63
CA GLN A 81 -13.59 1.43 22.89
C GLN A 81 -13.94 1.38 24.38
N GLN A 82 -13.60 0.30 25.08
CA GLN A 82 -13.82 0.20 26.53
C GLN A 82 -13.07 1.29 27.31
N ALA A 83 -11.84 1.59 26.93
CA ALA A 83 -11.06 2.67 27.54
C ALA A 83 -11.68 4.05 27.27
N LEU A 84 -12.12 4.30 26.04
CA LEU A 84 -12.84 5.51 25.64
C LEU A 84 -14.15 5.68 26.42
N ASP A 85 -14.90 4.60 26.59
CA ASP A 85 -16.17 4.58 27.34
C ASP A 85 -15.95 4.90 28.82
N SER A 86 -14.94 4.27 29.42
CA SER A 86 -14.59 4.50 30.82
C SER A 86 -14.18 5.95 31.07
N TRP A 87 -13.42 6.55 30.14
CA TRP A 87 -13.01 7.94 30.27
C TRP A 87 -14.16 8.91 30.06
N TYR A 88 -15.06 8.62 29.12
CA TYR A 88 -16.29 9.37 28.90
C TYR A 88 -17.21 9.34 30.12
N GLN A 89 -17.40 8.18 30.74
CA GLN A 89 -18.20 8.05 31.97
C GLN A 89 -17.63 8.86 33.14
N ALA A 90 -16.30 8.91 33.26
CA ALA A 90 -15.63 9.62 34.34
C ALA A 90 -15.60 11.15 34.14
N ASN A 91 -15.61 11.64 32.90
CA ASN A 91 -15.46 13.07 32.58
C ASN A 91 -16.35 13.49 31.39
N PRO A 92 -17.68 13.31 31.45
CA PRO A 92 -18.57 13.55 30.31
C PRO A 92 -18.52 15.00 29.81
N GLU A 93 -18.25 15.97 30.70
CA GLU A 93 -18.13 17.39 30.40
C GLU A 93 -16.97 17.73 29.45
N ARG A 94 -15.94 16.86 29.35
CA ARG A 94 -14.82 17.05 28.42
C ARG A 94 -15.17 16.68 26.98
N PHE A 95 -16.32 16.06 26.75
CA PHE A 95 -16.73 15.52 25.46
C PHE A 95 -17.97 16.24 24.92
N VAL A 96 -17.76 17.45 24.39
CA VAL A 96 -18.82 18.29 23.81
C VAL A 96 -19.54 17.66 22.61
N CYS A 97 -18.91 16.68 21.94
CA CYS A 97 -19.48 15.94 20.82
C CYS A 97 -20.03 14.56 21.22
N GLY A 98 -20.25 14.32 22.52
CA GLY A 98 -20.76 13.04 23.03
C GLY A 98 -19.70 11.95 23.13
N ARG A 99 -20.16 10.71 23.28
CA ARG A 99 -19.31 9.53 23.51
C ARG A 99 -18.30 9.33 22.35
N PRO A 100 -16.99 9.28 22.62
CA PRO A 100 -15.99 9.01 21.59
C PRO A 100 -16.06 7.58 21.05
N ILE A 101 -15.68 7.40 19.78
CA ILE A 101 -15.73 6.12 19.07
C ILE A 101 -14.33 5.73 18.58
N ALA A 102 -13.93 4.49 18.81
CA ALA A 102 -12.70 3.94 18.26
C ALA A 102 -12.81 3.78 16.75
N HIS A 103 -11.90 4.42 16.01
CA HIS A 103 -11.85 4.31 14.55
C HIS A 103 -11.30 2.96 14.09
N MET A 104 -11.80 2.48 12.95
CA MET A 104 -11.38 1.23 12.31
C MET A 104 -10.60 1.53 11.02
N PRO A 105 -9.64 0.67 10.63
CA PRO A 105 -8.95 0.80 9.36
C PRO A 105 -9.93 0.62 8.19
N PRO A 106 -9.60 1.16 6.99
CA PRO A 106 -10.43 0.98 5.80
C PRO A 106 -10.55 -0.51 5.43
N THR A 107 -11.74 -0.93 5.01
CA THR A 107 -12.02 -2.32 4.60
C THR A 107 -11.48 -2.67 3.21
N SER A 108 -11.30 -1.66 2.35
CA SER A 108 -10.71 -1.83 1.03
C SER A 108 -9.99 -0.57 0.58
N VAL A 109 -8.99 -0.76 -0.28
CA VAL A 109 -8.23 0.29 -0.96
C VAL A 109 -7.99 -0.13 -2.41
N ALA A 110 -8.03 0.81 -3.35
CA ALA A 110 -7.83 0.52 -4.77
C ALA A 110 -6.88 1.52 -5.42
N THR A 111 -5.96 1.02 -6.25
CA THR A 111 -4.97 1.82 -6.99
C THR A 111 -5.56 2.53 -8.21
N ASN A 112 -6.56 1.93 -8.84
CA ASN A 112 -7.36 2.50 -9.94
C ASN A 112 -8.70 1.75 -9.92
N PRO A 113 -9.73 2.25 -9.22
CA PRO A 113 -11.01 1.54 -9.16
C PRO A 113 -11.64 1.50 -10.56
N ILE A 114 -12.03 0.30 -10.99
CA ILE A 114 -12.79 0.12 -12.23
C ILE A 114 -14.26 0.39 -11.90
N SER A 115 -14.90 1.29 -12.64
CA SER A 115 -16.33 1.53 -12.48
C SER A 115 -17.15 0.31 -12.92
N PRO A 116 -18.38 0.13 -12.40
CA PRO A 116 -19.25 -0.97 -12.84
C PRO A 116 -19.54 -0.95 -14.35
N GLU A 117 -19.52 0.22 -14.99
CA GLU A 117 -19.69 0.35 -16.44
C GLU A 117 -18.45 -0.13 -17.19
N GLU A 118 -17.25 0.28 -16.78
CA GLU A 118 -15.99 -0.18 -17.36
C GLU A 118 -15.80 -1.70 -17.18
N ALA A 119 -16.27 -2.26 -16.06
CA ALA A 119 -16.26 -3.71 -15.84
C ALA A 119 -17.17 -4.47 -16.84
N LYS A 120 -18.31 -3.88 -17.22
CA LYS A 120 -19.25 -4.45 -18.21
C LYS A 120 -18.74 -4.35 -19.65
N LEU A 121 -18.03 -3.27 -19.97
CA LEU A 121 -17.40 -3.05 -21.28
C LEU A 121 -16.22 -4.00 -21.55
N GLY A 122 -15.73 -4.69 -20.50
CA GLY A 122 -14.54 -5.54 -20.55
C GLY A 122 -13.28 -4.69 -20.51
N VAL A 123 -12.24 -5.19 -19.84
CA VAL A 123 -10.94 -4.51 -19.79
C VAL A 123 -10.36 -4.51 -21.21
N PRO A 124 -10.07 -3.34 -21.83
CA PRO A 124 -9.43 -3.31 -23.12
C PRO A 124 -8.08 -4.05 -23.04
N SER A 125 -7.89 -5.10 -23.86
CA SER A 125 -6.62 -5.85 -23.89
C SER A 125 -5.47 -5.02 -24.51
N ALA A 126 -5.82 -3.90 -25.13
CA ALA A 126 -4.87 -2.96 -25.71
C ALA A 126 -4.42 -1.94 -24.66
N VAL A 127 -3.19 -2.11 -24.19
CA VAL A 127 -2.45 -1.06 -23.50
C VAL A 127 -2.21 0.11 -24.45
N ASN A 128 -2.79 1.28 -24.14
CA ASN A 128 -2.59 2.50 -24.91
C ASN A 128 -1.17 3.05 -24.66
N PHE A 129 -0.19 2.50 -25.37
CA PHE A 129 1.18 2.98 -25.39
C PHE A 129 1.44 3.78 -26.67
N PRO A 130 1.57 5.12 -26.60
CA PRO A 130 2.01 5.93 -27.75
C PRO A 130 3.44 5.58 -28.22
N THR A 131 4.20 4.83 -27.42
CA THR A 131 5.61 4.51 -27.66
C THR A 131 5.85 3.17 -28.39
N LEU A 132 4.81 2.41 -28.72
CA LEU A 132 4.93 1.10 -29.38
C LEU A 132 5.03 1.14 -30.92
N ALA A 133 5.43 2.26 -31.53
CA ALA A 133 5.90 2.17 -32.92
C ALA A 133 7.10 1.20 -33.05
N ARG A 134 7.89 1.03 -31.98
CA ARG A 134 9.09 0.18 -31.95
C ARG A 134 8.85 -1.29 -31.61
N ALA A 135 7.68 -1.66 -31.07
CA ALA A 135 7.36 -3.06 -30.78
C ALA A 135 6.77 -3.83 -31.97
N LYS A 136 6.57 -3.16 -33.12
CA LYS A 136 6.07 -3.80 -34.34
C LYS A 136 7.12 -4.65 -35.09
N HIS A 137 8.38 -4.67 -34.64
CA HIS A 137 9.47 -5.37 -35.32
C HIS A 137 10.18 -6.38 -34.42
N THR A 138 9.50 -7.42 -33.93
CA THR A 138 10.19 -8.65 -33.50
C THR A 138 9.26 -9.87 -33.64
N ALA A 139 8.87 -10.17 -34.87
CA ALA A 139 8.41 -11.52 -35.25
C ALA A 139 9.24 -11.98 -36.45
N ARG A 140 10.49 -12.34 -36.18
CA ARG A 140 11.33 -13.25 -36.96
C ARG A 140 11.79 -14.28 -35.94
N GLU A 141 11.70 -15.59 -36.10
CA GLU A 141 11.42 -16.51 -37.20
C GLU A 141 10.92 -17.82 -36.55
N THR A 142 10.44 -18.77 -37.36
CA THR A 142 10.55 -20.24 -37.23
C THR A 142 9.22 -20.96 -37.46
N THR A 143 8.96 -21.36 -38.71
CA THR A 143 8.24 -22.61 -39.01
C THR A 143 8.85 -23.23 -40.28
N LEU A 144 9.70 -24.23 -40.04
CA LEU A 144 9.72 -25.56 -40.64
C LEU A 144 9.48 -25.73 -42.16
N ILE A 145 10.51 -26.32 -42.76
CA ILE A 145 10.59 -27.14 -43.98
C ILE A 145 9.24 -27.68 -44.48
N LEU A 146 8.94 -27.43 -45.75
CA LEU A 146 8.18 -28.32 -46.64
C LEU A 146 8.84 -28.25 -48.04
N GLU A 147 8.89 -29.42 -48.69
CA GLU A 147 9.68 -29.86 -49.86
C GLU A 147 10.07 -28.84 -50.94
#